data_AF-A0A974GY10-F1
#
_entry.id   AF-A0A974GY10-F1
#
_cell.length_a   1.000
_cell.length_b   1.000
_cell.length_c   1.000
_cell.angle_alpha   90.00
_cell.angle_beta   90.00
_cell.angle_gamma   90.00
#
_symmetry.space_group_name_H-M   'P 1'
#
loop_
_entity.id
_entity.type
_entity.pdbx_description
1 polymer ?
#
loop_
_entity_poly.entity_id
_entity_poly.type
_entity_poly.pdbx_seq_one_letter_code
_entity_poly.pdbx_strand_id
1 'polypeptide(L)' 'MLPVSKHFIEKGHTADQLKFMILETIPPLKRGGDRELRLKKREVWWINKLKSLHPTGLNKDYDLFLYL' A
#
# COMPACT_ATOMS: atom_id res chain seq x y z
N MET A 1 -14.83 -8.58 -2.33
CA MET A 1 -14.88 -7.14 -2.00
C MET A 1 -13.50 -6.69 -1.51
N LEU A 2 -13.01 -5.53 -1.96
CA LEU A 2 -11.70 -5.00 -1.59
C LEU A 2 -11.71 -4.42 -0.16
N PRO A 3 -10.57 -4.38 0.57
CA PRO A 3 -10.53 -3.92 1.96
C PRO A 3 -11.09 -2.51 2.17
N VAL A 4 -10.72 -1.56 1.30
CA VAL A 4 -11.18 -0.17 1.37
C VAL A 4 -12.69 -0.08 1.16
N SER A 5 -13.22 -0.71 0.09
CA SER A 5 -14.66 -0.70 -0.19
C SER A 5 -15.47 -1.35 0.93
N LYS A 6 -14.97 -2.46 1.49
CA LYS A 6 -15.61 -3.12 2.63
C LYS A 6 -15.65 -2.19 3.85
N HIS A 7 -14.53 -1.56 4.19
CA HIS A 7 -14.46 -0.62 5.31
C HIS A 7 -15.42 0.57 5.13
N PHE A 8 -15.52 1.11 3.91
CA PHE A 8 -16.42 2.23 3.62
C PHE A 8 -17.88 1.84 3.86
N ILE A 9 -18.29 0.65 3.40
CA ILE A 9 -19.66 0.16 3.64
C ILE A 9 -19.89 -0.07 5.13
N GLU A 10 -18.97 -0.76 5.83
CA GLU A 10 -19.12 -1.10 7.25
C GLU A 10 -19.13 0.12 8.18
N LYS A 11 -18.49 1.21 7.78
CA LYS A 11 -18.41 2.46 8.55
C LYS A 11 -19.35 3.57 8.05
N GLY A 12 -20.11 3.32 6.98
CA GLY A 12 -21.02 4.30 6.39
C GLY A 12 -20.30 5.49 5.75
N HIS A 13 -19.08 5.28 5.23
CA HIS A 13 -18.35 6.32 4.52
C HIS A 13 -18.86 6.50 3.09
N THR A 14 -18.73 7.72 2.59
CA THR A 14 -19.04 8.09 1.21
C THR A 14 -17.76 8.27 0.39
N ALA A 15 -17.85 8.13 -0.94
CA ALA A 15 -16.67 8.14 -1.80
C ALA A 15 -15.87 9.46 -1.76
N ASP A 16 -16.52 10.59 -1.50
CA ASP A 16 -15.91 11.92 -1.34
C ASP A 16 -15.01 12.03 -0.10
N GLN A 17 -15.16 11.13 0.88
CA GLN A 17 -14.29 11.08 2.05
C GLN A 17 -12.95 10.39 1.77
N LEU A 18 -12.82 9.71 0.61
CA LEU A 18 -11.56 9.07 0.21
C LEU A 18 -10.53 10.13 -0.18
N LYS A 19 -9.43 10.16 0.56
CA LYS A 19 -8.27 11.03 0.27
C LYS A 19 -7.06 10.15 -0.02
N PHE A 20 -6.26 10.54 -0.99
CA PHE A 20 -4.97 9.91 -1.28
C PHE A 20 -3.84 10.93 -1.18
N MET A 21 -2.66 10.44 -0.83
CA MET A 21 -1.44 11.23 -0.73
C MET A 21 -0.29 10.41 -1.30
N ILE A 22 0.65 11.07 -1.96
CA ILE A 22 1.87 10.45 -2.44
C ILE A 22 2.82 10.26 -1.24
N LEU A 23 3.18 9.00 -0.94
CA LEU A 23 4.17 8.70 0.10
C LEU A 23 5.60 8.88 -0.41
N GLU A 24 5.87 8.43 -1.64
CA GLU A 24 7.21 8.47 -2.24
C GLU A 24 7.12 8.41 -3.76
N THR A 25 7.96 9.18 -4.45
CA THR A 25 8.15 9.07 -5.90
C THR A 25 9.41 8.28 -6.19
N ILE A 26 9.27 7.09 -6.79
CA ILE A 26 10.41 6.26 -7.16
C ILE A 26 10.87 6.60 -8.58
N PRO A 27 12.08 7.16 -8.77
CA PRO A 27 12.56 7.50 -10.10
C PRO A 27 12.79 6.24 -10.93
N PRO A 28 12.68 6.34 -12.27
CA PRO A 28 13.02 5.25 -13.18
C PRO A 28 14.43 4.70 -12.92
N LEU A 29 14.60 3.39 -13.11
CA LEU A 29 15.90 2.76 -12.98
C LEU A 29 16.79 3.17 -14.16
N LYS A 30 18.01 3.61 -13.87
CA LYS A 30 18.95 4.12 -14.90
C LYS A 30 19.46 3.03 -15.85
N ARG A 31 19.41 1.75 -15.46
CA ARG A 31 19.89 0.60 -16.25
C ARG A 31 19.10 -0.66 -15.90
N GLY A 32 18.49 -1.31 -16.89
CA GLY A 32 18.09 -2.73 -16.95
C GLY A 32 17.40 -3.42 -15.77
N GLY A 33 17.04 -2.74 -14.69
CA GLY A 33 16.49 -3.35 -13.49
C GLY A 33 14.97 -3.47 -13.50
N ASP A 34 14.47 -4.35 -12.65
CA ASP A 34 13.03 -4.58 -12.48
C ASP A 34 12.39 -3.46 -11.64
N ARG A 35 11.69 -2.56 -12.33
CA ARG A 35 10.97 -1.44 -11.71
C ARG A 35 9.79 -1.92 -10.87
N GLU A 36 9.12 -2.99 -11.29
CA GLU A 36 7.97 -3.54 -10.57
C GLU A 36 8.43 -4.12 -9.22
N LEU A 37 9.51 -4.90 -9.23
CA LEU A 37 10.11 -5.42 -8.02
C LEU A 37 10.50 -4.30 -7.05
N ARG A 38 11.13 -3.23 -7.56
CA ARG A 38 11.47 -2.07 -6.74
C ARG A 38 10.24 -1.40 -6.12
N LEU A 39 9.17 -1.23 -6.89
CA LEU A 39 7.93 -0.64 -6.38
C LEU A 39 7.30 -1.52 -5.31
N LYS A 40 7.22 -2.84 -5.51
CA LYS A 40 6.69 -3.77 -4.51
C LYS A 40 7.51 -3.76 -3.20
N LYS A 41 8.84 -3.73 -3.29
CA LYS A 41 9.70 -3.57 -2.10
C LYS A 41 9.41 -2.28 -1.32
N ARG A 42 9.16 -1.17 -2.03
CA ARG A 42 8.83 0.12 -1.39
C ARG A 42 7.42 0.13 -0.81
N GLU A 43 6.45 -0.49 -1.48
CA GLU A 43 5.10 -0.70 -0.95
C GLU A 43 5.14 -1.46 0.37
N VAL A 44 5.84 -2.61 0.42
CA VAL A 44 6.02 -3.42 1.62
C VAL A 44 6.70 -2.63 2.75
N TRP A 45 7.74 -1.86 2.41
CA TRP A 45 8.40 -0.97 3.38
C TRP A 45 7.43 0.05 3.98
N TRP A 46 6.58 0.70 3.16
CA TRP A 46 5.59 1.66 3.63
C TRP A 46 4.48 1.03 4.47
N ILE A 47 4.00 -0.17 4.09
CA ILE A 47 3.00 -0.90 4.88
C ILE A 47 3.53 -1.19 6.30
N ASN A 48 4.78 -1.65 6.42
CA ASN A 48 5.39 -1.87 7.71
C ASN A 48 5.71 -0.55 8.46
N LYS A 49 6.18 0.48 7.76
CA LYS A 49 6.54 1.77 8.36
C LYS A 49 5.33 2.48 8.96
N LEU A 50 4.18 2.43 8.27
CA LEU A 50 2.92 3.03 8.71
C LEU A 50 2.09 2.10 9.62
N LYS A 51 2.53 0.85 9.82
CA LYS A 51 1.78 -0.18 10.56
C LYS A 51 0.36 -0.34 10.05
N SER A 52 0.20 -0.33 8.72
CA SER A 52 -1.10 -0.29 8.05
C SER A 52 -1.68 -1.67 7.74
N LEU A 53 -1.14 -2.73 8.36
CA LEU A 53 -1.73 -4.08 8.34
C LEU A 53 -2.97 -4.15 9.23
N HIS A 54 -3.94 -4.96 8.85
CA HIS A 54 -5.08 -5.31 9.68
C HIS A 54 -4.63 -5.96 11.00
N PRO A 55 -5.24 -5.64 12.16
CA PRO A 55 -6.46 -4.82 12.34
C PRO A 55 -6.21 -3.31 12.42
N THR A 56 -4.97 -2.86 12.53
CA THR A 56 -4.62 -1.44 12.74
C THR A 56 -4.81 -0.60 11.47
N GLY A 57 -4.68 -1.21 10.29
CA GLY A 57 -4.95 -0.60 9.00
C GLY A 57 -5.73 -1.51 8.05
N LEU A 58 -5.77 -1.14 6.77
CA LEU A 58 -6.62 -1.79 5.76
C LEU A 58 -5.86 -2.76 4.84
N ASN A 59 -4.53 -2.87 4.95
CA ASN A 59 -3.77 -3.87 4.21
C ASN A 59 -3.96 -5.24 4.85
N LYS A 60 -4.29 -6.26 4.07
CA LYS A 60 -4.51 -7.63 4.58
C LYS A 60 -3.19 -8.29 4.95
N ASP A 61 -2.23 -8.20 4.05
CA ASP A 61 -0.92 -8.82 4.11
C ASP A 61 0.04 -8.08 3.16
N TYR A 62 1.31 -8.49 3.18
CA TYR A 62 2.31 -8.16 2.18
C TYR A 62 3.29 -9.34 2.04
N ASP A 63 3.99 -9.43 0.93
CA ASP A 63 4.98 -10.47 0.72
C ASP A 63 6.25 -10.20 1.55
N LEU A 64 6.53 -11.09 2.51
CA LEU A 64 7.71 -11.00 3.37
C LEU A 64 9.03 -11.14 2.59
N PHE A 65 9.05 -11.87 1.47
CA PHE A 65 10.25 -11.99 0.62
C PHE A 65 10.64 -10.65 -0.03
N LEU A 66 9.69 -9.71 -0.11
CA LEU A 66 9.95 -8.35 -0.61
C LEU A 66 10.34 -7.38 0.51
N TYR A 67 10.18 -7.79 1.77
CA TYR A 67 10.63 -7.05 2.93
C TYR A 67 12.10 -7.34 3.27
N LEU A 68 12.52 -8.60 3.14
CA LEU A 68 13.88 -9.09 3.41
C LEU A 68 14.87 -8.72 2.28
#